data_AF-A0A7K4GY46-F1
#
_entry.id   AF-A0A7K4GY46-F1
#
_cell.length_a   1.000
_cell.length_b   1.000
_cell.length_c   1.000
_cell.angle_alpha   90.00
_cell.angle_beta   90.00
_cell.angle_gamma   90.00
#
_symmetry.space_group_name_H-M   'P 1'
#
loop_
_entity.id
_entity.type
_entity.pdbx_description
1 polymer ?
#
loop_
_entity_poly.entity_id
_entity_poly.type
_entity_poly.pdbx_seq_one_letter_code
_entity_poly.pdbx_strand_id
1 'polypeptide(L)'
;MNSKDKITEQLKRIVNENQVLTDLEDRYVYSFEKIFTDIIDLKPEIIVRVSSLNEENEIKRFIEKENAILIERGKTYSQIKGNSSKNLVLLDNVEIPTLKNCIDEIGKKDRNITKFDKLDLKGYGTYRNLAFAVQNLFLGKTLTKCQQCTTCSGYCTVSPSFNGVETWSSKGRILITRGIMKGDLSFSNKIVEILYSCTKCGLCYAQCFQDLEFHEAIIYMRHLIAEKNLAPQTFHTAASNIFEYGDPSGIPINRRLSRVKNVSNLNLPEKANTLCWLGCTVATRTPKTAESFIKILNRSKTEFTMLGNKEGCCGYVLISSGLWEEAKKVATDTIKRIEETKAQSLVTPCSGCYYTFKRLYPEILDINMPCEILHTSQFLEKKIKNKEVNLNPLDLTVTYHDPCSLGRHSNVYDPPRNVLKAIPNLNLVEMPLNRNCARCCGGGGGLWTFNNEVSLESTQTRLNEDLIPINVNILTTACPQCQLSFRFASRTKNFADRSLKIYDITELFELAMPFE
;
A
#
# COMPACT_ATOMS: atom_id res chain seq x y z
N MET A 1 -23.41 28.51 23.89
CA MET A 1 -22.33 28.19 22.95
C MET A 1 -21.06 28.86 23.48
N ASN A 2 -20.01 28.11 23.78
CA ASN A 2 -18.79 28.72 24.33
C ASN A 2 -18.08 29.54 23.22
N SER A 3 -17.08 30.36 23.58
CA SER A 3 -16.37 31.21 22.60
C SER A 3 -15.71 30.40 21.48
N LYS A 4 -15.18 29.22 21.79
CA LYS A 4 -14.56 28.29 20.83
C LYS A 4 -15.56 27.77 19.81
N ASP A 5 -16.74 27.33 20.24
CA ASP A 5 -17.79 26.80 19.39
C ASP A 5 -18.27 27.88 18.39
N LYS A 6 -18.42 29.13 18.87
CA LYS A 6 -18.79 30.27 18.01
C LYS A 6 -17.76 30.52 16.92
N ILE A 7 -16.48 30.52 17.29
CA ILE A 7 -15.38 30.69 16.33
C ILE A 7 -15.38 29.53 15.33
N THR A 8 -15.53 28.30 15.80
CA THR A 8 -15.55 27.09 14.97
C THR A 8 -16.66 27.12 13.93
N GLU A 9 -17.90 27.40 14.35
CA GLU A 9 -19.06 27.45 13.45
C GLU A 9 -18.95 28.57 12.41
N GLN A 10 -18.36 29.71 12.77
CA GLN A 10 -18.15 30.78 11.80
C GLN A 10 -17.02 30.44 10.82
N LEU A 11 -15.94 29.78 11.27
CA LEU A 11 -14.89 29.29 10.37
C LEU A 11 -15.44 28.29 9.36
N LYS A 12 -16.33 27.38 9.78
CA LYS A 12 -17.04 26.43 8.89
C LYS A 12 -17.98 27.09 7.87
N ARG A 13 -18.24 28.39 7.98
CA ARG A 13 -18.97 29.17 6.97
C ARG A 13 -18.03 29.87 6.00
N ILE A 14 -16.82 30.19 6.43
CA ILE A 14 -15.77 30.80 5.60
C ILE A 14 -15.12 29.73 4.72
N VAL A 15 -14.85 28.56 5.29
CA VAL A 15 -14.30 27.38 4.60
C VAL A 15 -15.26 26.20 4.72
N ASN A 16 -15.04 25.11 3.99
CA ASN A 16 -15.87 23.92 4.13
C ASN A 16 -15.72 23.27 5.52
N GLU A 17 -16.73 22.53 5.97
CA GLU A 17 -16.72 21.90 7.30
C GLU A 17 -15.52 20.97 7.51
N ASN A 18 -15.12 20.22 6.49
CA ASN A 18 -13.97 19.30 6.51
C ASN A 18 -12.60 20.01 6.52
N GLN A 19 -12.56 21.34 6.44
CA GLN A 19 -11.36 22.16 6.56
C GLN A 19 -11.14 22.70 7.99
N VAL A 20 -12.15 22.61 8.86
CA VAL A 20 -12.05 23.04 10.27
C VAL A 20 -11.90 21.81 11.15
N LEU A 21 -10.72 21.65 11.75
CA LEU A 21 -10.35 20.48 12.54
C LEU A 21 -10.32 20.84 14.02
N THR A 22 -11.13 20.14 14.81
CA THR A 22 -11.21 20.32 16.27
C THR A 22 -11.01 19.02 17.05
N ASP A 23 -10.92 17.89 16.35
CA ASP A 23 -10.78 16.57 16.97
C ASP A 23 -9.44 16.45 17.71
N LEU A 24 -9.43 15.61 18.74
CA LEU A 24 -8.27 15.43 19.62
C LEU A 24 -7.05 14.96 18.83
N GLU A 25 -7.23 14.01 17.91
CA GLU A 25 -6.19 13.45 17.05
C GLU A 25 -5.58 14.47 16.10
N ASP A 26 -6.37 15.39 15.53
CA ASP A 26 -5.83 16.46 14.68
C ASP A 26 -5.02 17.42 15.53
N ARG A 27 -5.59 17.91 16.63
CA ARG A 27 -4.91 18.80 17.56
C ARG A 27 -3.61 18.18 18.08
N TYR A 28 -3.62 16.87 18.34
CA TYR A 28 -2.43 16.13 18.76
C TYR A 28 -1.37 16.15 17.65
N VAL A 29 -1.70 15.78 16.41
CA VAL A 29 -0.75 15.80 15.28
C VAL A 29 -0.16 17.19 15.06
N TYR A 30 -1.02 18.22 14.98
CA TYR A 30 -0.58 19.59 14.74
C TYR A 30 0.15 20.22 15.94
N SER A 31 0.03 19.66 17.16
CA SER A 31 0.82 20.11 18.32
C SER A 31 2.32 19.80 18.22
N PHE A 32 2.74 19.02 17.24
CA PHE A 32 4.16 18.76 16.95
C PHE A 32 4.74 19.70 15.88
N GLU A 33 3.99 20.70 15.42
CA GLU A 33 4.55 21.79 14.63
C GLU A 33 5.56 22.57 15.47
N LYS A 34 6.66 23.01 14.83
CA LYS A 34 7.83 23.58 15.51
C LYS A 34 7.47 24.69 16.50
N ILE A 35 6.48 25.52 16.13
CA ILE A 35 6.04 26.62 16.98
C ILE A 35 5.50 26.18 18.34
N PHE A 36 4.81 25.03 18.41
CA PHE A 36 4.25 24.49 19.64
C PHE A 36 5.26 23.67 20.43
N THR A 37 6.35 23.20 19.79
CA THR A 37 7.47 22.58 20.52
C THR A 37 8.38 23.61 21.17
N ASP A 38 8.49 24.81 20.60
CA ASP A 38 9.36 25.87 21.09
C ASP A 38 8.72 26.70 22.23
N ILE A 39 7.39 26.69 22.34
CA ILE A 39 6.62 27.46 23.33
C ILE A 39 5.87 26.50 24.27
N ILE A 40 6.33 26.43 25.52
CA ILE A 40 5.74 25.58 26.57
C ILE A 40 4.26 25.98 26.79
N ASP A 41 3.39 24.97 26.89
CA ASP A 41 1.93 25.07 27.13
C ASP A 41 1.05 25.66 26.01
N LEU A 42 1.60 25.85 24.80
CA LEU A 42 0.80 26.29 23.65
C LEU A 42 0.37 25.10 22.79
N LYS A 43 -0.95 24.91 22.58
CA LYS A 43 -1.50 23.89 21.69
C LYS A 43 -2.63 24.44 20.83
N PRO A 44 -2.78 24.00 19.57
CA PRO A 44 -3.89 24.43 18.75
C PRO A 44 -5.21 23.92 19.31
N GLU A 45 -6.22 24.79 19.33
CA GLU A 45 -7.59 24.44 19.71
C GLU A 45 -8.50 24.18 18.51
N ILE A 46 -8.25 24.94 17.44
CA ILE A 46 -8.92 24.85 16.14
C ILE A 46 -7.81 24.92 15.09
N ILE A 47 -7.83 24.00 14.12
CA ILE A 47 -6.98 24.07 12.93
C ILE A 47 -7.89 24.39 11.76
N VAL A 48 -7.53 25.36 10.92
CA VAL A 48 -8.28 25.71 9.73
C VAL A 48 -7.37 25.58 8.53
N ARG A 49 -7.70 24.66 7.64
CA ARG A 49 -6.99 24.45 6.40
C ARG A 49 -7.55 25.36 5.32
N VAL A 50 -6.70 26.09 4.63
CA VAL A 50 -7.12 27.00 3.55
C VAL A 50 -6.54 26.57 2.22
N SER A 51 -7.32 26.83 1.17
CA SER A 51 -7.01 26.49 -0.22
C SER A 51 -6.80 27.74 -1.09
N SER A 52 -7.17 28.92 -0.59
CA SER A 52 -7.01 30.18 -1.32
C SER A 52 -6.58 31.35 -0.43
N LEU A 53 -5.95 32.34 -1.04
CA LEU A 53 -5.56 33.58 -0.37
C LEU A 53 -6.78 34.38 0.12
N ASN A 54 -7.94 34.22 -0.53
CA ASN A 54 -9.18 34.87 -0.12
C ASN A 54 -9.68 34.32 1.22
N GLU A 55 -9.75 32.98 1.34
CA GLU A 55 -10.10 32.30 2.60
C GLU A 55 -9.15 32.73 3.73
N GLU A 56 -7.85 32.73 3.46
CA GLU A 56 -6.83 33.15 4.42
C GLU A 56 -7.04 34.58 4.92
N ASN A 57 -7.29 35.53 4.02
CA ASN A 57 -7.53 36.93 4.37
C ASN A 57 -8.83 37.13 5.16
N GLU A 58 -9.89 36.40 4.81
CA GLU A 58 -11.16 36.44 5.52
C GLU A 58 -11.03 35.91 6.95
N ILE A 59 -10.35 34.77 7.13
CA ILE A 59 -10.06 34.20 8.45
C ILE A 59 -9.22 35.16 9.28
N LYS A 60 -8.18 35.77 8.72
CA LYS A 60 -7.34 36.76 9.42
C LYS A 60 -8.16 37.90 10.02
N ARG A 61 -9.03 38.52 9.21
CA ARG A 61 -9.92 39.61 9.68
C ARG A 61 -10.92 39.12 10.74
N PHE A 62 -11.46 37.91 10.55
CA PHE A 62 -12.42 37.34 11.49
C PHE A 62 -11.79 37.06 12.86
N ILE A 63 -10.62 36.44 12.90
CA ILE A 63 -9.93 36.09 14.14
C ILE A 63 -9.46 37.32 14.92
N GLU A 64 -9.01 38.37 14.21
CA GLU A 64 -8.71 39.67 14.81
C GLU A 64 -9.95 40.26 15.51
N LYS A 65 -11.12 40.22 14.85
CA LYS A 65 -12.38 40.72 15.41
C LYS A 65 -12.85 39.96 16.64
N GLU A 66 -12.67 38.64 16.68
CA GLU A 66 -13.03 37.79 17.83
C GLU A 66 -11.96 37.78 18.94
N ASN A 67 -10.89 38.58 18.81
CA ASN A 67 -9.81 38.70 19.79
C ASN A 67 -9.15 37.35 20.14
N ALA A 68 -9.07 36.44 19.18
CA ALA A 68 -8.43 35.13 19.30
C ALA A 68 -6.97 35.16 18.80
N ILE A 69 -6.18 34.15 19.16
CA ILE A 69 -4.79 34.03 18.74
C ILE A 69 -4.76 33.29 17.40
N LEU A 70 -4.23 33.94 16.35
CA LEU A 70 -3.98 33.31 15.06
C LEU A 70 -2.50 32.93 14.94
N ILE A 71 -2.24 31.69 14.58
CA ILE A 71 -0.90 31.20 14.23
C ILE A 71 -0.95 30.63 12.83
N GLU A 72 -0.08 31.10 11.96
CA GLU A 72 0.15 30.49 10.65
C GLU A 72 1.22 29.41 10.73
N ARG A 73 0.90 28.23 10.19
CA ARG A 73 1.80 27.09 10.14
C ARG A 73 3.07 27.43 9.35
N GLY A 74 4.22 26.95 9.81
CA GLY A 74 5.52 27.18 9.18
C GLY A 74 6.15 28.56 9.41
N LYS A 75 5.41 29.53 9.97
CA LYS A 75 5.97 30.84 10.36
C LYS A 75 6.65 30.78 11.73
N THR A 76 7.71 31.56 11.90
CA THR A 76 8.42 31.71 13.18
C THR A 76 7.90 32.95 13.91
N TYR A 77 7.61 32.82 15.21
CA TYR A 77 7.10 33.91 16.04
C TYR A 77 8.09 34.15 17.18
N SER A 78 8.56 35.39 17.32
CA SER A 78 9.54 35.76 18.34
C SER A 78 8.92 35.93 19.73
N GLN A 79 7.65 36.33 19.80
CA GLN A 79 6.89 36.48 21.05
C GLN A 79 5.40 36.20 20.79
N ILE A 80 4.86 35.15 21.41
CA ILE A 80 3.41 34.99 21.57
C ILE A 80 3.12 35.30 23.05
N LYS A 81 2.60 36.50 23.33
CA LYS A 81 2.15 36.85 24.69
C LYS A 81 0.88 36.07 24.98
N GLY A 82 1.04 34.87 25.55
CA GLY A 82 -0.06 34.02 25.96
C GLY A 82 -0.85 34.68 27.08
N ASN A 83 -2.09 35.07 26.79
CA ASN A 83 -3.10 35.17 27.82
C ASN A 83 -3.88 33.85 27.73
N SER A 84 -3.88 33.04 28.78
CA SER A 84 -4.39 31.66 28.80
C SER A 84 -5.91 31.53 28.59
N SER A 85 -6.60 32.65 28.31
CA SER A 85 -8.04 32.78 28.13
C SER A 85 -8.49 32.96 26.68
N LYS A 86 -7.58 33.09 25.71
CA LYS A 86 -7.91 33.30 24.29
C LYS A 86 -7.84 32.01 23.49
N ASN A 87 -8.83 31.79 22.62
CA ASN A 87 -8.83 30.63 21.72
C ASN A 87 -7.66 30.70 20.74
N LEU A 88 -6.99 29.57 20.52
CA LEU A 88 -5.89 29.47 19.55
C LEU A 88 -6.33 28.79 18.25
N VAL A 89 -6.21 29.52 17.15
CA VAL A 89 -6.48 29.05 15.80
C VAL A 89 -5.18 28.89 15.02
N LEU A 90 -4.92 27.68 14.53
CA LEU A 90 -3.81 27.40 13.60
C LEU A 90 -4.34 27.45 12.16
N LEU A 91 -3.81 28.36 11.36
CA LEU A 91 -4.03 28.43 9.93
C LEU A 91 -3.03 27.52 9.21
N ASP A 92 -3.53 26.50 8.52
CA ASP A 92 -2.75 25.55 7.71
C ASP A 92 -2.94 25.87 6.21
N ASN A 93 -2.00 26.62 5.65
CA ASN A 93 -1.90 26.91 4.21
C ASN A 93 -0.72 26.16 3.56
N VAL A 94 -0.15 25.16 4.24
CA VAL A 94 1.02 24.43 3.75
C VAL A 94 0.62 23.50 2.62
N GLU A 95 1.24 23.71 1.45
CA GLU A 95 1.11 22.80 0.32
C GLU A 95 1.63 21.40 0.66
N ILE A 96 0.90 20.39 0.20
CA ILE A 96 1.30 19.00 0.39
C ILE A 96 2.51 18.75 -0.54
N PRO A 97 3.64 18.23 -0.03
CA PRO A 97 4.76 17.85 -0.87
C PRO A 97 4.29 16.91 -1.98
N THR A 98 4.60 17.21 -3.24
CA THR A 98 4.35 16.29 -4.35
C THR A 98 5.61 15.51 -4.68
N LEU A 99 5.43 14.30 -5.21
CA LEU A 99 6.56 13.41 -5.52
C LEU A 99 7.50 13.98 -6.59
N LYS A 100 7.01 14.83 -7.51
CA LYS A 100 7.85 15.51 -8.51
C LYS A 100 8.92 16.37 -7.81
N ASN A 101 8.50 17.21 -6.86
CA ASN A 101 9.39 18.06 -6.08
C ASN A 101 10.38 17.23 -5.23
N CYS A 102 9.93 16.10 -4.67
CA CYS A 102 10.80 15.24 -3.88
C CYS A 102 11.93 14.61 -4.71
N ILE A 103 11.70 14.27 -5.99
CA ILE A 103 12.75 13.74 -6.87
C ILE A 103 13.82 14.79 -7.15
N ASP A 104 13.43 16.03 -7.43
CA ASP A 104 14.39 17.12 -7.69
C ASP A 104 15.27 17.44 -6.46
N GLU A 105 14.73 17.25 -5.25
CA GLU A 105 15.47 17.37 -4.00
C GLU A 105 16.37 16.17 -3.71
N ILE A 106 15.91 14.95 -4.04
CA ILE A 106 16.68 13.71 -3.87
C ILE A 106 17.81 13.61 -4.91
N GLY A 107 17.63 14.14 -6.12
CA GLY A 107 18.66 14.21 -7.16
C GLY A 107 19.94 14.95 -6.74
N LYS A 108 19.91 15.67 -5.61
CA LYS A 108 21.08 16.32 -4.99
C LYS A 108 21.78 15.47 -3.91
N LYS A 109 21.25 14.29 -3.58
CA LYS A 109 21.80 13.39 -2.55
C LYS A 109 21.86 11.96 -3.08
N ASP A 110 23.01 11.59 -3.66
CA ASP A 110 23.35 10.19 -3.93
C ASP A 110 23.15 9.36 -2.67
N ARG A 111 22.35 8.31 -2.76
CA ARG A 111 22.27 7.28 -1.72
C ARG A 111 22.56 5.93 -2.31
N ASN A 112 23.71 5.41 -1.91
CA ASN A 112 23.98 3.99 -1.90
C ASN A 112 22.95 3.30 -0.99
N ILE A 113 21.94 2.70 -1.60
CA ILE A 113 21.07 1.72 -0.95
C ILE A 113 21.92 0.47 -0.78
N THR A 114 22.67 0.39 0.32
CA THR A 114 23.43 -0.81 0.67
C THR A 114 22.94 -1.41 1.97
N LYS A 115 22.58 -2.70 1.84
CA LYS A 115 22.59 -3.82 2.80
C LYS A 115 21.30 -4.16 3.54
N PHE A 116 20.76 -5.32 3.16
CA PHE A 116 20.37 -6.39 4.08
C PHE A 116 20.80 -7.75 3.49
N ASP A 117 22.10 -8.00 3.51
CA ASP A 117 22.65 -9.37 3.54
C ASP A 117 23.41 -9.48 4.86
N LYS A 118 22.86 -10.28 5.78
CA LYS A 118 23.39 -10.78 7.07
C LYS A 118 22.35 -10.59 8.16
N LEU A 119 21.60 -11.67 8.44
CA LEU A 119 21.20 -12.10 9.78
C LEU A 119 20.59 -13.51 9.66
N ASP A 120 21.42 -14.45 9.20
CA ASP A 120 21.33 -15.84 9.65
C ASP A 120 21.90 -15.86 11.07
N LEU A 121 21.13 -16.28 12.09
CA LEU A 121 21.66 -16.95 13.28
C LEU A 121 20.52 -17.59 14.11
N LYS A 122 20.74 -18.88 14.40
CA LYS A 122 19.90 -19.90 15.03
C LYS A 122 19.64 -19.70 16.54
N GLY A 123 18.47 -20.17 17.00
CA GLY A 123 18.10 -20.81 18.30
C GLY A 123 18.54 -20.14 19.62
N TYR A 124 17.74 -19.91 20.67
CA TYR A 124 16.52 -20.55 21.19
C TYR A 124 15.82 -19.61 22.20
N GLY A 125 14.50 -19.77 22.42
CA GLY A 125 13.69 -19.10 23.46
C GLY A 125 12.74 -18.03 22.93
N THR A 126 11.77 -18.44 22.10
CA THR A 126 10.87 -17.62 21.26
C THR A 126 11.35 -16.19 20.94
N TYR A 127 12.16 -16.10 19.89
CA TYR A 127 12.60 -14.87 19.21
C TYR A 127 11.48 -13.85 18.97
N ARG A 128 10.22 -14.29 18.91
CA ARG A 128 9.01 -13.46 18.73
C ARG A 128 8.89 -12.32 19.74
N ASN A 129 9.24 -12.52 21.00
CA ASN A 129 9.17 -11.42 21.98
C ASN A 129 10.40 -10.52 21.93
N LEU A 130 11.58 -11.05 21.62
CA LEU A 130 12.80 -10.25 21.62
C LEU A 130 12.97 -9.46 20.32
N ALA A 131 12.80 -10.09 19.15
CA ALA A 131 12.91 -9.40 17.86
C ALA A 131 11.80 -8.35 17.73
N PHE A 132 10.58 -8.68 18.13
CA PHE A 132 9.46 -7.74 18.14
C PHE A 132 9.60 -6.69 19.26
N ALA A 133 10.09 -7.01 20.46
CA ALA A 133 10.39 -5.99 21.48
C ALA A 133 11.56 -5.08 21.07
N VAL A 134 12.56 -5.62 20.38
CA VAL A 134 13.70 -4.87 19.82
C VAL A 134 13.21 -3.99 18.67
N GLN A 135 12.36 -4.50 17.78
CA GLN A 135 11.68 -3.72 16.75
C GLN A 135 10.75 -2.67 17.37
N ASN A 136 10.11 -2.93 18.52
CA ASN A 136 9.35 -1.95 19.29
C ASN A 136 10.23 -0.88 19.96
N LEU A 137 11.41 -1.25 20.47
CA LEU A 137 12.44 -0.32 20.93
C LEU A 137 12.93 0.57 19.78
N PHE A 138 13.09 -0.01 18.59
CA PHE A 138 13.43 0.72 17.37
C PHE A 138 12.25 1.54 16.84
N LEU A 139 11.00 1.09 16.97
CA LEU A 139 9.79 1.88 16.72
C LEU A 139 9.82 3.11 17.63
N GLY A 140 10.10 2.97 18.92
CA GLY A 140 10.27 4.12 19.83
C GLY A 140 11.27 5.16 19.31
N LYS A 141 12.42 4.73 18.77
CA LYS A 141 13.42 5.61 18.14
C LYS A 141 12.93 6.20 16.81
N THR A 142 12.33 5.38 15.95
CA THR A 142 11.76 5.75 14.63
C THR A 142 10.65 6.78 14.78
N LEU A 143 9.71 6.55 15.69
CA LEU A 143 8.62 7.45 16.05
C LEU A 143 9.17 8.80 16.56
N THR A 144 10.21 8.77 17.39
CA THR A 144 10.85 9.99 17.92
C THR A 144 11.60 10.78 16.83
N LYS A 145 12.32 10.09 15.93
CA LYS A 145 12.98 10.73 14.77
C LYS A 145 11.97 11.41 13.85
N CYS A 146 10.84 10.75 13.57
CA CYS A 146 9.78 11.34 12.75
C CYS A 146 9.16 12.57 13.41
N GLN A 147 8.92 12.52 14.73
CA GLN A 147 8.40 13.65 15.51
C GLN A 147 9.30 14.89 15.42
N GLN A 148 10.61 14.70 15.60
CA GLN A 148 11.58 15.81 15.59
C GLN A 148 11.92 16.29 14.17
N CYS A 149 11.49 15.57 13.14
CA CYS A 149 11.76 15.91 11.76
C CYS A 149 10.87 17.07 11.28
N THR A 150 11.52 18.20 11.00
CA THR A 150 10.89 19.40 10.43
C THR A 150 10.98 19.46 8.90
N THR A 151 11.57 18.44 8.26
CA THR A 151 11.84 18.45 6.81
C THR A 151 10.60 18.14 5.97
N CYS A 152 9.72 17.25 6.40
CA CYS A 152 8.54 16.87 5.62
C CYS A 152 7.28 16.85 6.49
N SER A 153 6.14 17.15 5.87
CA SER A 153 4.79 16.92 6.40
C SER A 153 4.26 15.51 6.06
N GLY A 154 5.11 14.64 5.49
CA GLY A 154 4.83 13.22 5.26
C GLY A 154 4.09 12.92 3.95
N TYR A 155 4.81 12.75 2.84
CA TYR A 155 4.20 12.42 1.56
C TYR A 155 3.39 11.10 1.61
N CYS A 156 2.13 11.17 1.15
CA CYS A 156 1.23 10.02 1.07
C CYS A 156 0.28 10.17 -0.11
N THR A 157 0.11 9.12 -0.92
CA THR A 157 -0.80 9.14 -2.07
C THR A 157 -2.28 9.19 -1.70
N VAL A 158 -2.60 8.86 -0.44
CA VAL A 158 -3.97 8.82 0.09
C VAL A 158 -4.35 10.14 0.77
N SER A 159 -3.37 10.92 1.26
CA SER A 159 -3.63 12.17 1.97
C SER A 159 -4.41 13.22 1.16
N PRO A 160 -4.23 13.36 -0.17
CA PRO A 160 -5.04 14.27 -0.98
C PRO A 160 -6.55 14.01 -0.89
N SER A 161 -6.98 12.75 -0.74
CA SER A 161 -8.40 12.37 -0.54
C SER A 161 -9.01 12.92 0.75
N PHE A 162 -8.16 13.42 1.66
CA PHE A 162 -8.55 14.00 2.94
C PHE A 162 -8.11 15.47 3.00
N ASN A 163 -8.26 16.17 1.87
CA ASN A 163 -7.89 17.57 1.67
C ASN A 163 -6.42 17.91 1.98
N GLY A 164 -5.55 16.91 2.16
CA GLY A 164 -4.16 17.12 2.59
C GLY A 164 -3.95 17.35 4.07
N VAL A 165 -4.98 17.16 4.89
CA VAL A 165 -4.87 17.24 6.35
C VAL A 165 -3.73 16.34 6.85
N GLU A 166 -2.79 16.90 7.64
CA GLU A 166 -1.56 16.19 7.99
C GLU A 166 -1.84 14.91 8.79
N THR A 167 -2.93 14.87 9.55
CA THR A 167 -3.40 13.68 10.27
C THR A 167 -3.47 12.44 9.35
N TRP A 168 -3.85 12.63 8.08
CA TRP A 168 -3.97 11.59 7.06
C TRP A 168 -2.72 11.40 6.20
N SER A 169 -1.64 12.11 6.51
CA SER A 169 -0.33 11.98 5.86
C SER A 169 0.43 10.75 6.38
N SER A 170 1.65 10.52 5.89
CA SER A 170 2.50 9.49 6.51
C SER A 170 3.01 9.90 7.88
N LYS A 171 3.29 11.20 8.09
CA LYS A 171 3.80 11.74 9.35
C LYS A 171 2.72 11.75 10.43
N GLY A 172 1.51 12.20 10.09
CA GLY A 172 0.37 12.21 11.02
C GLY A 172 0.04 10.81 11.55
N ARG A 173 -0.02 9.80 10.68
CA ARG A 173 -0.24 8.40 11.11
C ARG A 173 0.82 7.89 12.09
N ILE A 174 2.07 8.34 11.93
CA ILE A 174 3.18 7.97 12.80
C ILE A 174 3.12 8.70 14.15
N LEU A 175 2.73 9.98 14.15
CA LEU A 175 2.45 10.72 15.38
C LEU A 175 1.28 10.09 16.14
N ILE A 176 0.20 9.71 15.46
CA ILE A 176 -0.95 8.99 16.07
C ILE A 176 -0.49 7.66 16.68
N THR A 177 0.27 6.86 15.93
CA THR A 177 0.83 5.59 16.43
C THR A 177 1.60 5.81 17.73
N ARG A 178 2.46 6.83 17.78
CA ARG A 178 3.18 7.21 19.00
C ARG A 178 2.25 7.63 20.13
N GLY A 179 1.26 8.48 19.86
CA GLY A 179 0.31 8.95 20.86
C GLY A 179 -0.43 7.80 21.52
N ILE A 180 -0.85 6.81 20.74
CA ILE A 180 -1.46 5.58 21.28
C ILE A 180 -0.46 4.78 22.12
N MET A 181 0.77 4.57 21.63
CA MET A 181 1.80 3.81 22.38
C MET A 181 2.22 4.49 23.69
N LYS A 182 2.13 5.81 23.77
CA LYS A 182 2.43 6.58 25.00
C LYS A 182 1.24 6.74 25.95
N GLY A 183 0.04 6.42 25.50
CA GLY A 183 -1.20 6.67 26.25
C GLY A 183 -1.70 8.11 26.15
N ASP A 184 -1.14 8.94 25.27
CA ASP A 184 -1.60 10.31 24.99
C ASP A 184 -2.91 10.32 24.18
N LEU A 185 -3.15 9.26 23.40
CA LEU A 185 -4.36 9.03 22.62
C LEU A 185 -4.95 7.65 22.96
N SER A 186 -6.24 7.51 22.73
CA SER A 186 -6.96 6.23 22.71
C SER A 186 -7.53 5.98 21.31
N PHE A 187 -7.89 4.74 20.99
CA PHE A 187 -8.50 4.43 19.69
C PHE A 187 -9.89 5.06 19.59
N SER A 188 -10.03 6.06 18.71
CA SER A 188 -11.30 6.61 18.25
C SER A 188 -11.71 6.00 16.90
N ASN A 189 -12.98 6.15 16.50
CA ASN A 189 -13.44 5.74 15.16
C ASN A 189 -12.62 6.41 14.04
N LYS A 190 -12.30 7.69 14.19
CA LYS A 190 -11.50 8.44 13.24
C LYS A 190 -10.05 7.97 13.20
N ILE A 191 -9.42 7.64 14.33
CA ILE A 191 -8.08 7.01 14.36
C ILE A 191 -8.08 5.65 13.65
N VAL A 192 -9.12 4.82 13.86
CA VAL A 192 -9.27 3.56 13.12
C VAL A 192 -9.34 3.85 11.63
N GLU A 193 -10.16 4.80 11.19
CA GLU A 193 -10.26 5.18 9.79
C GLU A 193 -8.93 5.68 9.20
N ILE A 194 -8.21 6.55 9.93
CA ILE A 194 -6.88 7.05 9.55
C ILE A 194 -5.87 5.92 9.35
N LEU A 195 -5.87 4.92 10.24
CA LEU A 195 -4.94 3.80 10.18
C LEU A 195 -5.35 2.78 9.11
N TYR A 196 -6.64 2.56 8.87
CA TYR A 196 -7.14 1.65 7.84
C TYR A 196 -7.18 2.25 6.42
N SER A 197 -7.15 3.58 6.28
CA SER A 197 -6.97 4.26 4.98
C SER A 197 -5.57 4.07 4.37
N CYS A 198 -4.58 3.65 5.17
CA CYS A 198 -3.23 3.43 4.67
C CYS A 198 -3.15 2.20 3.74
N THR A 199 -2.68 2.37 2.51
CA THR A 199 -2.43 1.25 1.58
C THR A 199 -1.22 0.40 1.95
N LYS A 200 -0.38 0.89 2.88
CA LYS A 200 0.92 0.32 3.24
C LYS A 200 1.81 0.08 2.03
N CYS A 201 1.73 0.97 1.06
CA CYS A 201 2.50 0.84 -0.16
C CYS A 201 3.99 1.06 0.07
N GLY A 202 4.42 1.72 1.16
CA GLY A 202 5.82 1.98 1.47
C GLY A 202 6.45 3.16 0.72
N LEU A 203 5.67 3.94 -0.04
CA LEU A 203 6.21 5.07 -0.80
C LEU A 203 6.74 6.19 0.12
N CYS A 204 6.07 6.44 1.24
CA CYS A 204 6.53 7.38 2.26
C CYS A 204 7.89 7.00 2.85
N TYR A 205 8.18 5.69 2.96
CA TYR A 205 9.46 5.16 3.41
C TYR A 205 10.54 5.34 2.32
N ALA A 206 10.24 5.02 1.07
CA ALA A 206 11.19 5.17 -0.04
C ALA A 206 11.71 6.61 -0.23
N GLN A 207 10.96 7.62 0.23
CA GLN A 207 11.33 9.03 0.20
C GLN A 207 11.96 9.51 1.53
N CYS A 208 11.90 8.69 2.58
CA CYS A 208 12.32 9.08 3.91
C CYS A 208 13.83 8.98 4.05
N PHE A 209 14.48 10.12 4.25
CA PHE A 209 15.94 10.12 4.42
C PHE A 209 16.45 9.48 5.71
N GLN A 210 15.55 9.24 6.66
CA GLN A 210 15.82 8.59 7.94
C GLN A 210 15.57 7.08 7.91
N ASP A 211 15.11 6.55 6.76
CA ASP A 211 14.90 5.11 6.53
C ASP A 211 13.90 4.49 7.52
N LEU A 212 12.79 5.20 7.77
CA LEU A 212 11.80 4.80 8.76
C LEU A 212 10.73 3.88 8.15
N GLU A 213 10.72 2.61 8.53
CA GLU A 213 9.79 1.58 8.02
C GLU A 213 8.35 1.77 8.54
N PHE A 214 7.71 2.87 8.15
CA PHE A 214 6.39 3.29 8.62
C PHE A 214 5.29 2.26 8.41
N HIS A 215 5.41 1.44 7.37
CA HIS A 215 4.39 0.47 7.02
C HIS A 215 4.24 -0.63 8.08
N GLU A 216 5.32 -1.02 8.76
CA GLU A 216 5.30 -2.02 9.83
C GLU A 216 4.56 -1.50 11.06
N ALA A 217 4.82 -0.25 11.44
CA ALA A 217 4.12 0.43 12.54
C ALA A 217 2.60 0.40 12.31
N ILE A 218 2.14 0.66 11.08
CA ILE A 218 0.72 0.61 10.73
C ILE A 218 0.16 -0.81 10.81
N ILE A 219 0.90 -1.84 10.37
CA ILE A 219 0.45 -3.24 10.49
C ILE A 219 0.26 -3.58 11.97
N TYR A 220 1.22 -3.23 12.81
CA TYR A 220 1.14 -3.49 14.24
C TYR A 220 -0.01 -2.73 14.90
N MET A 221 -0.20 -1.44 14.57
CA MET A 221 -1.32 -0.67 15.11
C MET A 221 -2.68 -1.28 14.73
N ARG A 222 -2.83 -1.79 13.51
CA ARG A 222 -4.05 -2.52 13.12
C ARG A 222 -4.22 -3.83 13.89
N HIS A 223 -3.12 -4.51 14.24
CA HIS A 223 -3.19 -5.68 15.11
C HIS A 223 -3.70 -5.32 16.51
N LEU A 224 -3.18 -4.25 17.13
CA LEU A 224 -3.70 -3.76 18.42
C LEU A 224 -5.18 -3.35 18.36
N ILE A 225 -5.62 -2.78 17.24
CA ILE A 225 -7.03 -2.48 16.99
C ILE A 225 -7.86 -3.76 16.91
N ALA A 226 -7.38 -4.77 16.19
CA ALA A 226 -8.05 -6.06 16.06
C ALA A 226 -8.15 -6.81 17.40
N GLU A 227 -7.10 -6.80 18.23
CA GLU A 227 -7.13 -7.40 19.58
C GLU A 227 -8.18 -6.75 20.49
N LYS A 228 -8.49 -5.48 20.26
CA LYS A 228 -9.54 -4.73 20.98
C LYS A 228 -10.94 -4.90 20.36
N ASN A 229 -11.09 -5.75 19.34
CA ASN A 229 -12.33 -5.92 18.56
C ASN A 229 -12.83 -4.62 17.92
N LEU A 230 -11.90 -3.74 17.53
CA LEU A 230 -12.18 -2.45 16.88
C LEU A 230 -11.85 -2.47 15.38
N ALA A 231 -11.45 -3.62 14.82
CA ALA A 231 -11.16 -3.74 13.40
C ALA A 231 -12.44 -3.54 12.58
N PRO A 232 -12.39 -2.87 11.41
CA PRO A 232 -13.57 -2.67 10.59
C PRO A 232 -14.26 -3.99 10.20
N GLN A 233 -15.59 -4.02 10.28
CA GLN A 233 -16.40 -5.22 10.07
C GLN A 233 -16.13 -5.92 8.72
N THR A 234 -15.80 -5.14 7.69
CA THR A 234 -15.43 -5.64 6.36
C THR A 234 -14.29 -6.68 6.40
N PHE A 235 -13.36 -6.55 7.35
CA PHE A 235 -12.25 -7.50 7.49
C PHE A 235 -12.65 -8.76 8.25
N HIS A 236 -13.57 -8.68 9.22
CA HIS A 236 -14.16 -9.86 9.84
C HIS A 236 -14.99 -10.66 8.84
N THR A 237 -15.78 -9.99 8.00
CA THR A 237 -16.48 -10.64 6.87
C THR A 237 -15.50 -11.30 5.90
N ALA A 238 -14.39 -10.63 5.57
CA ALA A 238 -13.36 -11.22 4.72
C ALA A 238 -12.72 -12.46 5.37
N ALA A 239 -12.54 -12.47 6.70
CA ALA A 239 -12.05 -13.64 7.43
C ALA A 239 -13.02 -14.81 7.37
N SER A 240 -14.30 -14.59 7.67
CA SER A 240 -15.35 -15.60 7.53
C SER A 240 -15.39 -16.18 6.11
N ASN A 241 -15.35 -15.31 5.10
CA ASN A 241 -15.33 -15.73 3.69
C ASN A 241 -14.09 -16.57 3.32
N ILE A 242 -12.92 -16.25 3.90
CA ILE A 242 -11.71 -17.04 3.67
C ILE A 242 -11.86 -18.45 4.28
N PHE A 243 -12.42 -18.57 5.49
CA PHE A 243 -12.61 -19.88 6.11
C PHE A 243 -13.65 -20.73 5.37
N GLU A 244 -14.73 -20.11 4.90
CA GLU A 244 -15.83 -20.83 4.24
C GLU A 244 -15.56 -21.13 2.76
N TYR A 245 -15.01 -20.16 2.02
CA TYR A 245 -14.89 -20.22 0.56
C TYR A 245 -13.45 -20.21 0.04
N GLY A 246 -12.46 -19.94 0.90
CA GLY A 246 -11.07 -19.77 0.47
C GLY A 246 -10.85 -18.52 -0.41
N ASP A 247 -11.76 -17.54 -0.36
CA ASP A 247 -11.71 -16.29 -1.10
C ASP A 247 -12.28 -15.14 -0.23
N PRO A 248 -11.57 -14.02 -0.02
CA PRO A 248 -12.04 -12.93 0.84
C PRO A 248 -13.31 -12.23 0.35
N SER A 249 -13.63 -12.35 -0.94
CA SER A 249 -14.86 -11.81 -1.54
C SER A 249 -16.05 -12.77 -1.47
N GLY A 250 -15.90 -13.95 -0.85
CA GLY A 250 -16.98 -14.93 -0.70
C GLY A 250 -17.36 -15.63 -2.01
N ILE A 251 -16.43 -15.76 -2.96
CA ILE A 251 -16.71 -16.44 -4.23
C ILE A 251 -16.71 -17.95 -4.01
N PRO A 252 -17.77 -18.67 -4.43
CA PRO A 252 -17.88 -20.11 -4.21
C PRO A 252 -16.69 -20.92 -4.73
N ILE A 253 -16.26 -21.92 -3.97
CA ILE A 253 -15.09 -22.77 -4.24
C ILE A 253 -15.11 -23.37 -5.66
N ASN A 254 -16.27 -23.82 -6.13
CA ASN A 254 -16.43 -24.45 -7.44
C ASN A 254 -16.17 -23.49 -8.62
N ARG A 255 -16.24 -22.17 -8.41
CA ARG A 255 -15.98 -21.16 -9.45
C ARG A 255 -14.48 -20.95 -9.69
N ARG A 256 -13.61 -21.33 -8.74
CA ARG A 256 -12.17 -21.04 -8.76
C ARG A 256 -11.48 -21.48 -10.05
N LEU A 257 -11.75 -22.70 -10.50
CA LEU A 257 -11.13 -23.26 -11.72
C LEU A 257 -12.03 -23.21 -12.96
N SER A 258 -13.21 -22.57 -12.86
CA SER A 258 -14.24 -22.66 -13.90
C SER A 258 -13.75 -22.20 -15.29
N ARG A 259 -12.87 -21.20 -15.35
CA ARG A 259 -12.34 -20.67 -16.61
C ARG A 259 -11.06 -21.36 -17.07
N VAL A 260 -10.21 -21.82 -16.14
CA VAL A 260 -8.99 -22.55 -16.46
C VAL A 260 -9.30 -23.92 -17.07
N LYS A 261 -10.36 -24.60 -16.62
CA LYS A 261 -10.82 -25.88 -17.20
C LYS A 261 -11.18 -25.79 -18.68
N ASN A 262 -11.53 -24.60 -19.18
CA ASN A 262 -11.86 -24.39 -20.59
C ASN A 262 -10.62 -24.23 -21.48
N VAL A 263 -9.44 -24.04 -20.88
CA VAL A 263 -8.20 -23.70 -21.58
C VAL A 263 -7.20 -24.86 -21.62
N SER A 264 -7.25 -25.76 -20.65
CA SER A 264 -6.41 -26.96 -20.64
C SER A 264 -7.11 -28.09 -19.92
N ASN A 265 -6.96 -29.32 -20.41
CA ASN A 265 -7.39 -30.50 -19.67
C ASN A 265 -6.46 -30.67 -18.44
N LEU A 266 -6.97 -30.36 -17.25
CA LEU A 266 -6.20 -30.33 -16.00
C LEU A 266 -5.99 -31.73 -15.41
N ASN A 267 -5.55 -32.70 -16.21
CA ASN A 267 -5.08 -34.00 -15.72
C ASN A 267 -3.64 -33.86 -15.20
N LEU A 268 -3.48 -33.06 -14.14
CA LEU A 268 -2.19 -32.79 -13.52
C LEU A 268 -1.87 -33.88 -12.47
N PRO A 269 -0.59 -34.24 -12.29
CA PRO A 269 -0.19 -35.15 -11.23
C PRO A 269 -0.45 -34.52 -9.86
N GLU A 270 -0.69 -35.33 -8.82
CA GLU A 270 -0.85 -34.82 -7.45
C GLU A 270 0.44 -34.20 -6.88
N LYS A 271 1.60 -34.60 -7.44
CA LYS A 271 2.93 -34.16 -7.03
C LYS A 271 3.73 -33.75 -8.26
N ALA A 272 4.45 -32.64 -8.15
CA ALA A 272 5.32 -32.14 -9.21
C ALA A 272 6.37 -31.21 -8.60
N ASN A 273 7.45 -30.96 -9.32
CA ASN A 273 8.51 -30.03 -8.87
C ASN A 273 8.02 -28.58 -8.69
N THR A 274 7.01 -28.16 -9.46
CA THR A 274 6.43 -26.81 -9.40
C THR A 274 4.98 -26.83 -8.94
N LEU A 275 4.64 -26.05 -7.94
CA LEU A 275 3.26 -25.75 -7.57
C LEU A 275 2.81 -24.44 -8.23
N CYS A 276 1.80 -24.52 -9.09
CA CYS A 276 1.12 -23.35 -9.63
C CYS A 276 0.11 -22.82 -8.60
N TRP A 277 0.39 -21.62 -8.07
CA TRP A 277 -0.48 -20.92 -7.13
C TRP A 277 -1.13 -19.72 -7.83
N LEU A 278 -2.41 -19.82 -8.16
CA LEU A 278 -3.16 -18.73 -8.77
C LEU A 278 -3.47 -17.65 -7.72
N GLY A 279 -3.94 -18.07 -6.54
CA GLY A 279 -4.50 -17.19 -5.53
C GLY A 279 -5.93 -16.77 -5.86
N CYS A 280 -6.59 -16.13 -4.88
CA CYS A 280 -8.02 -15.80 -4.94
C CYS A 280 -8.37 -14.88 -6.12
N THR A 281 -7.69 -13.73 -6.23
CA THR A 281 -8.03 -12.71 -7.24
C THR A 281 -7.78 -13.19 -8.68
N VAL A 282 -6.70 -13.93 -8.92
CA VAL A 282 -6.35 -14.40 -10.26
C VAL A 282 -7.33 -15.46 -10.74
N ALA A 283 -7.64 -16.42 -9.88
CA ALA A 283 -8.57 -17.49 -10.18
C ALA A 283 -9.98 -16.97 -10.54
N THR A 284 -10.44 -15.88 -9.91
CA THR A 284 -11.85 -15.46 -9.98
C THR A 284 -12.09 -14.12 -10.70
N ARG A 285 -11.20 -13.14 -10.54
CA ARG A 285 -11.39 -11.75 -11.00
C ARG A 285 -10.52 -11.37 -12.20
N THR A 286 -9.34 -11.96 -12.35
CA THR A 286 -8.45 -11.72 -13.51
C THR A 286 -8.20 -13.02 -14.29
N PRO A 287 -9.25 -13.62 -14.89
CA PRO A 287 -9.17 -14.94 -15.49
C PRO A 287 -8.19 -15.04 -16.66
N LYS A 288 -8.02 -13.98 -17.45
CA LYS A 288 -7.04 -13.97 -18.56
C LYS A 288 -5.63 -14.22 -18.05
N THR A 289 -5.26 -13.62 -16.92
CA THR A 289 -3.99 -13.89 -16.23
C THR A 289 -3.87 -15.36 -15.83
N ALA A 290 -4.94 -15.97 -15.29
CA ALA A 290 -4.94 -17.38 -14.94
C ALA A 290 -4.75 -18.28 -16.18
N GLU A 291 -5.50 -18.01 -17.24
CA GLU A 291 -5.44 -18.74 -18.51
C GLU A 291 -4.05 -18.62 -19.16
N SER A 292 -3.52 -17.40 -19.29
CA SER A 292 -2.18 -17.17 -19.85
C SER A 292 -1.10 -17.83 -19.01
N PHE A 293 -1.17 -17.77 -17.69
CA PHE A 293 -0.17 -18.44 -16.84
C PHE A 293 -0.18 -19.97 -17.02
N ILE A 294 -1.36 -20.59 -17.11
CA ILE A 294 -1.46 -22.04 -17.34
C ILE A 294 -0.99 -22.43 -18.75
N LYS A 295 -1.34 -21.66 -19.78
CA LYS A 295 -0.82 -21.86 -21.14
C LYS A 295 0.70 -21.76 -21.19
N ILE A 296 1.29 -20.80 -20.48
CA ILE A 296 2.75 -20.65 -20.36
C ILE A 296 3.36 -21.90 -19.74
N LEU A 297 2.81 -22.41 -18.64
CA LEU A 297 3.34 -23.61 -17.99
C LEU A 297 3.30 -24.82 -18.93
N ASN A 298 2.19 -25.00 -19.65
CA ASN A 298 2.03 -26.08 -20.63
C ASN A 298 3.01 -25.95 -21.82
N ARG A 299 3.04 -24.79 -22.50
CA ARG A 299 3.88 -24.56 -23.69
C ARG A 299 5.38 -24.54 -23.36
N SER A 300 5.75 -24.15 -22.14
CA SER A 300 7.12 -24.26 -21.64
C SER A 300 7.49 -25.66 -21.14
N LYS A 301 6.57 -26.64 -21.27
CA LYS A 301 6.74 -28.03 -20.82
C LYS A 301 7.18 -28.12 -19.36
N THR A 302 6.70 -27.20 -18.54
CA THR A 302 7.03 -27.17 -17.11
C THR A 302 6.26 -28.29 -16.42
N GLU A 303 6.95 -29.10 -15.62
CA GLU A 303 6.31 -30.09 -14.75
C GLU A 303 5.67 -29.37 -13.55
N PHE A 304 4.35 -29.34 -13.49
CA PHE A 304 3.63 -28.65 -12.41
C PHE A 304 2.39 -29.39 -11.91
N THR A 305 1.99 -29.03 -10.69
CA THR A 305 0.74 -29.44 -10.05
C THR A 305 -0.04 -28.22 -9.54
N MET A 306 -1.28 -28.43 -9.11
CA MET A 306 -2.17 -27.42 -8.55
C MET A 306 -2.96 -28.01 -7.38
N LEU A 307 -3.23 -27.20 -6.35
CA LEU A 307 -4.17 -27.55 -5.28
C LEU A 307 -5.65 -27.51 -5.74
N GLY A 308 -5.89 -26.94 -6.91
CA GLY A 308 -7.21 -26.76 -7.49
C GLY A 308 -8.16 -26.02 -6.55
N ASN A 309 -9.36 -26.59 -6.35
CA ASN A 309 -10.37 -25.98 -5.48
C ASN A 309 -9.93 -25.90 -4.00
N LYS A 310 -8.92 -26.66 -3.58
CA LYS A 310 -8.39 -26.66 -2.21
C LYS A 310 -7.33 -25.57 -1.95
N GLU A 311 -6.96 -24.77 -2.95
CA GLU A 311 -5.87 -23.78 -2.84
C GLU A 311 -6.09 -22.77 -1.70
N GLY A 312 -7.29 -22.19 -1.61
CA GLY A 312 -7.63 -21.23 -0.55
C GLY A 312 -7.00 -19.84 -0.72
N CYS A 313 -6.86 -19.08 0.36
CA CYS A 313 -6.31 -17.72 0.33
C CYS A 313 -4.93 -17.70 0.98
N CYS A 314 -4.00 -16.88 0.46
CA CYS A 314 -2.70 -16.67 1.09
C CYS A 314 -2.78 -15.96 2.47
N GLY A 315 -3.92 -15.38 2.83
CA GLY A 315 -4.11 -14.69 4.11
C GLY A 315 -3.58 -13.25 4.15
N TYR A 316 -3.09 -12.69 3.03
CA TYR A 316 -2.59 -11.30 2.96
C TYR A 316 -3.52 -10.32 3.66
N VAL A 317 -4.82 -10.33 3.32
CA VAL A 317 -5.79 -9.36 3.85
C VAL A 317 -5.88 -9.42 5.37
N LEU A 318 -5.82 -10.63 5.97
CA LEU A 318 -5.92 -10.85 7.42
C LEU A 318 -4.70 -10.30 8.16
N ILE A 319 -3.50 -10.64 7.67
CA ILE A 319 -2.26 -10.06 8.21
C ILE A 319 -2.31 -8.54 8.08
N SER A 320 -2.77 -8.07 6.91
CA SER A 320 -2.79 -6.66 6.57
C SER A 320 -3.80 -5.86 7.40
N SER A 321 -4.87 -6.48 7.88
CA SER A 321 -5.91 -5.88 8.70
C SER A 321 -5.69 -6.07 10.20
N GLY A 322 -4.63 -6.76 10.61
CA GLY A 322 -4.31 -7.01 12.02
C GLY A 322 -4.92 -8.29 12.61
N LEU A 323 -5.67 -9.08 11.83
CA LEU A 323 -6.32 -10.33 12.22
C LEU A 323 -5.30 -11.49 12.20
N TRP A 324 -4.28 -11.40 13.06
CA TRP A 324 -3.11 -12.28 13.03
C TRP A 324 -3.41 -13.71 13.46
N GLU A 325 -4.37 -13.91 14.38
CA GLU A 325 -4.76 -15.24 14.82
C GLU A 325 -5.50 -16.00 13.71
N GLU A 326 -6.42 -15.33 13.00
CA GLU A 326 -7.08 -15.88 11.82
C GLU A 326 -6.07 -16.13 10.70
N ALA A 327 -5.14 -15.19 10.47
CA ALA A 327 -4.08 -15.35 9.49
C ALA A 327 -3.20 -16.57 9.78
N LYS A 328 -2.86 -16.81 11.05
CA LYS A 328 -2.03 -17.95 11.47
C LYS A 328 -2.73 -19.29 11.22
N LYS A 329 -4.04 -19.36 11.46
CA LYS A 329 -4.85 -20.57 11.14
C LYS A 329 -4.84 -20.84 9.63
N VAL A 330 -5.14 -19.82 8.83
CA VAL A 330 -5.14 -19.91 7.36
C VAL A 330 -3.76 -20.31 6.82
N ALA A 331 -2.69 -19.71 7.36
CA ALA A 331 -1.32 -20.02 6.96
C ALA A 331 -0.95 -21.47 7.29
N THR A 332 -1.24 -21.92 8.52
CA THR A 332 -0.94 -23.30 8.96
C THR A 332 -1.60 -24.33 8.05
N ASP A 333 -2.87 -24.15 7.71
CA ASP A 333 -3.58 -25.08 6.82
C ASP A 333 -3.08 -24.99 5.37
N THR A 334 -2.66 -23.80 4.94
CA THR A 334 -2.05 -23.60 3.62
C THR A 334 -0.72 -24.33 3.51
N ILE A 335 0.15 -24.26 4.53
CA ILE A 335 1.43 -24.98 4.54
C ILE A 335 1.22 -26.49 4.43
N LYS A 336 0.32 -27.07 5.23
CA LYS A 336 0.02 -28.52 5.19
C LYS A 336 -0.35 -28.98 3.77
N ARG A 337 -1.25 -28.24 3.11
CA ARG A 337 -1.65 -28.55 1.72
C ARG A 337 -0.48 -28.43 0.73
N ILE A 338 0.40 -27.45 0.91
CA ILE A 338 1.57 -27.27 0.05
C ILE A 338 2.56 -28.43 0.25
N GLU A 339 2.81 -28.87 1.49
CA GLU A 339 3.71 -29.99 1.81
C GLU A 339 3.26 -31.30 1.14
N GLU A 340 1.94 -31.56 1.08
CA GLU A 340 1.37 -32.74 0.42
C GLU A 340 1.76 -32.86 -1.07
N THR A 341 1.96 -31.72 -1.75
CA THR A 341 2.35 -31.67 -3.16
C THR A 341 3.81 -32.03 -3.42
N LYS A 342 4.65 -32.00 -2.37
CA LYS A 342 6.12 -32.17 -2.44
C LYS A 342 6.82 -31.24 -3.43
N ALA A 343 6.20 -30.10 -3.76
CA ALA A 343 6.78 -29.14 -4.69
C ALA A 343 8.07 -28.52 -4.13
N GLN A 344 9.07 -28.38 -4.98
CA GLN A 344 10.33 -27.71 -4.65
C GLN A 344 10.22 -26.19 -4.82
N SER A 345 9.31 -25.74 -5.69
CA SER A 345 9.00 -24.33 -5.89
C SER A 345 7.50 -24.07 -6.00
N LEU A 346 7.06 -22.90 -5.55
CA LEU A 346 5.72 -22.35 -5.74
C LEU A 346 5.82 -21.10 -6.61
N VAL A 347 5.09 -21.07 -7.72
CA VAL A 347 5.06 -19.93 -8.66
C VAL A 347 3.70 -19.26 -8.64
N THR A 348 3.67 -17.94 -8.47
CA THR A 348 2.43 -17.14 -8.44
C THR A 348 2.49 -15.86 -9.29
N PRO A 349 1.42 -15.51 -10.02
CA PRO A 349 1.29 -14.22 -10.71
C PRO A 349 0.81 -13.09 -9.79
N CYS A 350 0.63 -13.37 -8.50
CA CYS A 350 0.15 -12.39 -7.53
C CYS A 350 1.29 -11.86 -6.66
N SER A 351 1.69 -10.60 -6.88
CA SER A 351 2.67 -9.92 -6.01
C SER A 351 2.28 -9.92 -4.53
N GLY A 352 0.97 -9.90 -4.22
CA GLY A 352 0.47 -9.94 -2.84
C GLY A 352 0.69 -11.31 -2.20
N CYS A 353 0.41 -12.40 -2.91
CA CYS A 353 0.72 -13.76 -2.46
C CYS A 353 2.23 -13.95 -2.30
N TYR A 354 3.02 -13.50 -3.28
CA TYR A 354 4.48 -13.55 -3.24
C TYR A 354 5.03 -12.88 -1.98
N TYR A 355 4.65 -11.62 -1.73
CA TYR A 355 5.05 -10.87 -0.53
C TYR A 355 4.60 -11.56 0.76
N THR A 356 3.38 -12.10 0.76
CA THR A 356 2.83 -12.78 1.94
C THR A 356 3.64 -14.00 2.32
N PHE A 357 3.93 -14.87 1.36
CA PHE A 357 4.70 -16.09 1.60
C PHE A 357 6.19 -15.81 1.87
N LYS A 358 6.78 -14.83 1.17
CA LYS A 358 8.22 -14.55 1.24
C LYS A 358 8.63 -13.73 2.46
N ARG A 359 7.78 -12.81 2.93
CA ARG A 359 8.10 -11.81 3.97
C ARG A 359 7.13 -11.89 5.15
N LEU A 360 5.83 -11.76 4.91
CA LEU A 360 4.85 -11.64 6.03
C LEU A 360 4.72 -12.92 6.86
N TYR A 361 4.71 -14.09 6.23
CA TYR A 361 4.65 -15.37 6.93
C TYR A 361 5.82 -15.54 7.91
N PRO A 362 7.09 -15.42 7.50
CA PRO A 362 8.21 -15.54 8.44
C PRO A 362 8.27 -14.38 9.45
N GLU A 363 8.05 -13.14 9.02
CA GLU A 363 8.28 -11.96 9.89
C GLU A 363 7.17 -11.75 10.93
N ILE A 364 5.91 -12.05 10.59
CA ILE A 364 4.75 -11.77 11.46
C ILE A 364 4.18 -13.05 12.07
N LEU A 365 4.07 -14.11 11.27
CA LEU A 365 3.40 -15.35 11.72
C LEU A 365 4.38 -16.37 12.29
N ASP A 366 5.69 -16.20 12.06
CA ASP A 366 6.75 -17.17 12.37
C ASP A 366 6.49 -18.52 11.68
N ILE A 367 6.11 -18.45 10.40
CA ILE A 367 5.83 -19.61 9.55
C ILE A 367 6.72 -19.52 8.32
N ASN A 368 7.49 -20.58 8.06
CA ASN A 368 8.32 -20.68 6.87
C ASN A 368 7.61 -21.48 5.77
N MET A 369 7.85 -21.10 4.52
CA MET A 369 7.38 -21.88 3.38
C MET A 369 8.26 -23.13 3.19
N PRO A 370 7.68 -24.29 2.85
CA PRO A 370 8.43 -25.53 2.66
C PRO A 370 9.17 -25.61 1.30
N CYS A 371 9.06 -24.58 0.47
CA CYS A 371 9.58 -24.55 -0.91
C CYS A 371 10.03 -23.14 -1.33
N GLU A 372 10.77 -23.04 -2.44
CA GLU A 372 11.19 -21.76 -3.03
C GLU A 372 9.95 -21.01 -3.56
N ILE A 373 9.79 -19.74 -3.18
CA ILE A 373 8.70 -18.90 -3.68
C ILE A 373 9.20 -18.03 -4.82
N LEU A 374 8.55 -18.13 -5.97
CA LEU A 374 8.84 -17.34 -7.17
C LEU A 374 7.60 -16.55 -7.62
N HIS A 375 7.82 -15.27 -7.93
CA HIS A 375 6.85 -14.53 -8.72
C HIS A 375 6.95 -14.95 -10.20
N THR A 376 5.87 -14.90 -10.97
CA THR A 376 5.90 -15.28 -12.41
C THR A 376 6.97 -14.54 -13.20
N SER A 377 7.22 -13.27 -12.90
CA SER A 377 8.30 -12.51 -13.54
C SER A 377 9.69 -13.11 -13.31
N GLN A 378 9.98 -13.63 -12.11
CA GLN A 378 11.25 -14.30 -11.81
C GLN A 378 11.31 -15.68 -12.48
N PHE A 379 10.21 -16.42 -12.46
CA PHE A 379 10.11 -17.71 -13.14
C PHE A 379 10.33 -17.57 -14.65
N LEU A 380 9.64 -16.62 -15.30
CA LEU A 380 9.77 -16.35 -16.72
C LEU A 380 11.17 -15.87 -17.10
N GLU A 381 11.79 -15.02 -16.28
CA GLU A 381 13.18 -14.61 -16.48
C GLU A 381 14.13 -15.82 -16.45
N LYS A 382 13.97 -16.75 -15.51
CA LYS A 382 14.74 -18.00 -15.47
C LYS A 382 14.54 -18.82 -16.77
N LYS A 383 13.30 -18.98 -17.23
CA LYS A 383 12.97 -19.69 -18.48
C LYS A 383 13.63 -19.07 -19.72
N ILE A 384 13.60 -17.74 -19.82
CA ILE A 384 14.27 -17.00 -20.91
C ILE A 384 15.78 -17.23 -20.87
N LYS A 385 16.42 -17.04 -19.70
CA LYS A 385 17.87 -17.20 -19.54
C LYS A 385 18.34 -18.61 -19.89
N ASN A 386 17.55 -19.62 -19.54
CA ASN A 386 17.84 -21.02 -19.85
C ASN A 386 17.49 -21.43 -21.29
N LYS A 387 16.95 -20.51 -22.11
CA LYS A 387 16.49 -20.78 -23.49
C LYS A 387 15.43 -21.89 -23.55
N GLU A 388 14.59 -21.99 -22.52
CA GLU A 388 13.51 -22.98 -22.43
C GLU A 388 12.23 -22.52 -23.15
N VAL A 389 12.21 -21.28 -23.64
CA VAL A 389 11.08 -20.63 -24.30
C VAL A 389 11.57 -19.81 -25.49
N ASN A 390 10.79 -19.82 -26.56
CA ASN A 390 10.97 -18.95 -27.73
C ASN A 390 9.86 -17.90 -27.74
N LEU A 391 10.18 -16.69 -28.18
CA LEU A 391 9.26 -15.56 -28.24
C LEU A 391 9.21 -14.99 -29.66
N ASN A 392 8.01 -14.87 -30.19
CA ASN A 392 7.68 -14.18 -31.43
C ASN A 392 7.62 -12.67 -31.19
N PRO A 393 7.86 -11.87 -32.25
CA PRO A 393 7.72 -10.43 -32.16
C PRO A 393 6.30 -9.99 -31.77
N LEU A 394 6.21 -8.98 -30.91
CA LEU A 394 4.98 -8.24 -30.62
C LEU A 394 5.22 -6.74 -30.83
N ASP A 395 4.69 -6.18 -31.92
CA ASP A 395 4.80 -4.76 -32.24
C ASP A 395 3.87 -3.90 -31.36
N LEU A 396 4.18 -3.83 -30.06
CA LEU A 396 3.42 -3.10 -29.05
C LEU A 396 4.32 -2.14 -28.29
N THR A 397 3.82 -0.92 -28.03
CA THR A 397 4.41 -0.03 -27.03
C THR A 397 3.63 -0.14 -25.73
N VAL A 398 4.32 -0.46 -24.64
CA VAL A 398 3.74 -0.69 -23.32
C VAL A 398 4.48 0.10 -22.25
N THR A 399 3.81 0.39 -21.14
CA THR A 399 4.46 0.87 -19.91
C THR A 399 4.27 -0.13 -18.80
N TYR A 400 5.13 -0.08 -17.78
CA TYR A 400 5.06 -0.95 -16.62
C TYR A 400 4.71 -0.19 -15.33
N HIS A 401 3.77 -0.73 -14.55
CA HIS A 401 3.53 -0.31 -13.17
C HIS A 401 4.19 -1.28 -12.20
N ASP A 402 5.10 -0.77 -11.37
CA ASP A 402 5.74 -1.51 -10.27
C ASP A 402 4.77 -1.75 -9.10
N PRO A 403 4.32 -3.00 -8.85
CA PRO A 403 3.49 -3.30 -7.69
C PRO A 403 4.30 -3.16 -6.42
N CYS A 404 3.78 -2.45 -5.42
CA CYS A 404 4.51 -2.21 -4.17
C CYS A 404 4.94 -3.49 -3.44
N SER A 405 4.11 -4.54 -3.46
CA SER A 405 4.43 -5.83 -2.85
C SER A 405 5.56 -6.58 -3.55
N LEU A 406 5.75 -6.37 -4.86
CA LEU A 406 6.83 -7.01 -5.62
C LEU A 406 8.12 -6.17 -5.57
N GLY A 407 7.99 -4.87 -5.83
CA GLY A 407 9.08 -3.91 -5.82
C GLY A 407 9.47 -3.51 -4.40
N ARG A 408 8.79 -2.53 -3.81
CA ARG A 408 9.22 -1.90 -2.54
C ARG A 408 9.37 -2.88 -1.38
N HIS A 409 8.52 -3.88 -1.29
CA HIS A 409 8.51 -4.79 -0.14
C HIS A 409 9.33 -6.07 -0.33
N SER A 410 9.69 -6.40 -1.57
CA SER A 410 10.40 -7.66 -1.90
C SER A 410 11.62 -7.47 -2.82
N ASN A 411 11.94 -6.23 -3.20
CA ASN A 411 13.07 -5.82 -4.05
C ASN A 411 13.12 -6.48 -5.44
N VAL A 412 11.98 -6.85 -6.02
CA VAL A 412 11.89 -7.45 -7.36
C VAL A 412 11.49 -6.38 -8.38
N TYR A 413 12.47 -5.73 -9.00
CA TYR A 413 12.27 -4.68 -10.02
C TYR A 413 12.72 -5.06 -11.42
N ASP A 414 13.83 -5.77 -11.54
CA ASP A 414 14.42 -6.12 -12.83
C ASP A 414 13.73 -7.28 -13.54
N PRO A 415 13.31 -8.38 -12.85
CA PRO A 415 12.71 -9.52 -13.54
C PRO A 415 11.49 -9.17 -14.42
N PRO A 416 10.51 -8.32 -13.98
CA PRO A 416 9.42 -7.90 -14.85
C PRO A 416 9.89 -7.16 -16.12
N ARG A 417 10.93 -6.31 -16.00
CA ARG A 417 11.48 -5.56 -17.13
C ARG A 417 12.24 -6.45 -18.09
N ASN A 418 13.02 -7.40 -17.56
CA ASN A 418 13.78 -8.36 -18.35
C ASN A 418 12.84 -9.26 -19.17
N VAL A 419 11.72 -9.68 -18.58
CA VAL A 419 10.68 -10.43 -19.29
C VAL A 419 10.06 -9.62 -20.43
N LEU A 420 9.70 -8.35 -20.20
CA LEU A 420 9.13 -7.50 -21.25
C LEU A 420 10.14 -7.23 -22.38
N LYS A 421 11.39 -6.90 -22.04
CA LYS A 421 12.46 -6.62 -23.02
C LYS A 421 12.89 -7.85 -23.83
N ALA A 422 12.63 -9.05 -23.32
CA ALA A 422 12.94 -10.29 -24.03
C ALA A 422 11.96 -10.56 -25.19
N ILE A 423 10.78 -9.92 -25.20
CA ILE A 423 9.81 -10.04 -26.29
C ILE A 423 10.30 -9.18 -27.48
N PRO A 424 10.60 -9.78 -28.64
CA PRO A 424 11.07 -9.00 -29.80
C PRO A 424 10.04 -7.93 -30.23
N ASN A 425 10.52 -6.79 -30.69
CA ASN A 425 9.74 -5.61 -31.12
C ASN A 425 8.81 -4.97 -30.08
N LEU A 426 8.76 -5.48 -28.84
CA LEU A 426 8.01 -4.84 -27.77
C LEU A 426 8.81 -3.66 -27.22
N ASN A 427 8.23 -2.47 -27.31
CA ASN A 427 8.83 -1.24 -26.82
C ASN A 427 8.33 -0.91 -25.41
N LEU A 428 9.21 -0.93 -24.42
CA LEU A 428 8.91 -0.56 -23.02
C LEU A 428 9.24 0.91 -22.77
N VAL A 429 8.20 1.72 -22.50
CA VAL A 429 8.32 3.11 -22.07
C VAL A 429 8.04 3.19 -20.58
N GLU A 430 9.01 3.62 -19.77
CA GLU A 430 8.83 3.76 -18.32
C GLU A 430 8.10 5.06 -17.98
N MET A 431 7.19 5.00 -17.00
CA MET A 431 6.66 6.20 -16.37
C MET A 431 7.79 6.92 -15.60
N PRO A 432 7.76 8.26 -15.46
CA PRO A 432 8.78 9.00 -14.71
C PRO A 432 8.94 8.50 -13.28
N LEU A 433 7.82 8.16 -12.64
CA LEU A 433 7.77 7.59 -11.30
C LEU A 433 7.68 6.07 -11.41
N ASN A 434 8.82 5.40 -11.43
CA ASN A 434 8.95 3.94 -11.51
C ASN A 434 9.76 3.38 -10.33
N ARG A 435 9.93 2.05 -10.31
CA ARG A 435 10.65 1.29 -9.28
C ARG A 435 10.19 1.68 -7.86
N ASN A 436 11.11 2.01 -6.96
CA ASN A 436 10.81 2.40 -5.58
C ASN A 436 9.98 3.70 -5.49
N CYS A 437 10.03 4.56 -6.51
CA CYS A 437 9.30 5.82 -6.58
C CYS A 437 7.89 5.69 -7.17
N ALA A 438 7.46 4.51 -7.65
CA ALA A 438 6.14 4.35 -8.27
C ALA A 438 4.98 4.72 -7.31
N ARG A 439 4.05 5.59 -7.73
CA ARG A 439 2.84 5.88 -6.94
C ARG A 439 2.00 4.62 -6.79
N CYS A 440 1.34 4.49 -5.63
CA CYS A 440 0.47 3.35 -5.34
C CYS A 440 -0.70 3.29 -6.33
N CYS A 441 -1.13 2.08 -6.69
CA CYS A 441 -2.35 1.84 -7.46
C CYS A 441 -3.64 2.03 -6.64
N GLY A 442 -3.56 2.44 -5.37
CA GLY A 442 -4.72 2.63 -4.48
C GLY A 442 -5.35 1.35 -3.89
N GLY A 443 -5.10 0.16 -4.45
CA GLY A 443 -5.79 -1.07 -4.03
C GLY A 443 -5.19 -1.84 -2.84
N GLY A 444 -3.96 -1.51 -2.43
CA GLY A 444 -3.21 -2.25 -1.41
C GLY A 444 -3.72 -2.07 0.02
N GLY A 445 -3.24 -2.91 0.95
CA GLY A 445 -3.47 -2.74 2.39
C GLY A 445 -4.93 -2.87 2.85
N GLY A 446 -5.82 -3.38 1.99
CA GLY A 446 -7.25 -3.49 2.28
C GLY A 446 -8.07 -2.24 1.95
N LEU A 447 -7.44 -1.18 1.44
CA LEU A 447 -8.12 0.09 1.15
C LEU A 447 -9.26 -0.08 0.13
N TRP A 448 -9.04 -0.90 -0.90
CA TRP A 448 -10.06 -1.18 -1.93
C TRP A 448 -11.41 -1.62 -1.33
N THR A 449 -11.36 -2.46 -0.29
CA THR A 449 -12.53 -3.00 0.39
C THR A 449 -13.03 -2.08 1.51
N PHE A 450 -12.12 -1.39 2.19
CA PHE A 450 -12.44 -0.53 3.33
C PHE A 450 -13.05 0.81 2.90
N ASN A 451 -12.45 1.47 1.91
CA ASN A 451 -12.91 2.74 1.36
C ASN A 451 -12.56 2.80 -0.14
N ASN A 452 -13.51 2.39 -0.98
CA ASN A 452 -13.29 2.26 -2.43
C ASN A 452 -13.11 3.61 -3.14
N GLU A 453 -13.76 4.66 -2.64
CA GLU A 453 -13.65 6.02 -3.19
C GLU A 453 -12.22 6.55 -3.07
N VAL A 454 -11.65 6.49 -1.86
CA VAL A 454 -10.25 6.88 -1.62
C VAL A 454 -9.26 6.00 -2.41
N SER A 455 -9.58 4.71 -2.56
CA SER A 455 -8.80 3.80 -3.40
C SER A 455 -8.80 4.24 -4.88
N LEU A 456 -9.96 4.64 -5.39
CA LEU A 456 -10.14 5.09 -6.76
C LEU A 456 -9.42 6.41 -7.02
N GLU A 457 -9.52 7.39 -6.13
CA GLU A 457 -8.81 8.68 -6.27
C GLU A 457 -7.29 8.51 -6.32
N SER A 458 -6.74 7.63 -5.47
CA SER A 458 -5.33 7.26 -5.51
C SER A 458 -4.95 6.64 -6.86
N THR A 459 -5.83 5.79 -7.41
CA THR A 459 -5.62 5.17 -8.73
C THR A 459 -5.66 6.21 -9.85
N GLN A 460 -6.64 7.12 -9.83
CA GLN A 460 -6.81 8.17 -10.81
C GLN A 460 -5.61 9.12 -10.79
N THR A 461 -5.07 9.45 -9.61
CA THR A 461 -3.83 10.23 -9.49
C THR A 461 -2.67 9.56 -10.21
N ARG A 462 -2.46 8.25 -10.02
CA ARG A 462 -1.42 7.49 -10.74
C ARG A 462 -1.61 7.57 -12.25
N LEU A 463 -2.84 7.44 -12.73
CA LEU A 463 -3.12 7.50 -14.16
C LEU A 463 -2.92 8.93 -14.72
N ASN A 464 -3.48 9.95 -14.07
CA ASN A 464 -3.43 11.34 -14.52
C ASN A 464 -2.02 11.93 -14.49
N GLU A 465 -1.30 11.72 -13.40
CA GLU A 465 0.00 12.39 -13.19
C GLU A 465 1.17 11.66 -13.84
N ASP A 466 1.09 10.33 -13.94
CA ASP A 466 2.26 9.51 -14.30
C ASP A 466 2.08 8.78 -15.64
N LEU A 467 0.86 8.35 -15.98
CA LEU A 467 0.58 7.61 -17.23
C LEU A 467 0.18 8.53 -18.39
N ILE A 468 -0.74 9.47 -18.17
CA ILE A 468 -1.24 10.36 -19.23
C ILE A 468 -0.09 11.10 -19.95
N PRO A 469 0.92 11.66 -19.27
CA PRO A 469 1.97 12.44 -19.91
C PRO A 469 2.86 11.65 -20.87
N ILE A 470 3.00 10.32 -20.70
CA ILE A 470 3.85 9.48 -21.55
C ILE A 470 3.13 8.99 -22.82
N ASN A 471 1.84 9.26 -22.96
CA ASN A 471 1.03 8.91 -24.14
C ASN A 471 1.10 7.43 -24.56
N VAL A 472 0.98 6.51 -23.59
CA VAL A 472 0.95 5.06 -23.82
C VAL A 472 -0.41 4.49 -23.42
N ASN A 473 -1.06 3.74 -24.31
CA ASN A 473 -2.40 3.17 -24.09
C ASN A 473 -2.39 1.71 -23.61
N ILE A 474 -1.22 1.12 -23.37
CA ILE A 474 -1.08 -0.23 -22.80
C ILE A 474 -0.30 -0.15 -21.48
N LEU A 475 -1.02 -0.39 -20.38
CA LEU A 475 -0.45 -0.45 -19.03
C LEU A 475 -0.30 -1.91 -18.59
N THR A 476 0.93 -2.33 -18.34
CA THR A 476 1.26 -3.67 -17.86
C THR A 476 1.62 -3.64 -16.39
N THR A 477 1.23 -4.68 -15.64
CA THR A 477 1.58 -4.86 -14.23
C THR A 477 1.80 -6.34 -13.94
N ALA A 478 2.37 -6.65 -12.78
CA ALA A 478 2.64 -7.99 -12.29
C ALA A 478 1.86 -8.26 -10.98
N CYS A 479 0.63 -7.74 -10.90
CA CYS A 479 -0.19 -7.80 -9.71
C CYS A 479 -1.68 -7.72 -10.06
N PRO A 480 -2.49 -8.72 -9.67
CA PRO A 480 -3.92 -8.75 -9.99
C PRO A 480 -4.70 -7.63 -9.30
N GLN A 481 -4.33 -7.24 -8.07
CA GLN A 481 -4.99 -6.11 -7.40
C GLN A 481 -4.73 -4.79 -8.14
N CYS A 482 -3.50 -4.56 -8.61
CA CYS A 482 -3.17 -3.38 -9.42
C CYS A 482 -3.98 -3.39 -10.72
N GLN A 483 -4.08 -4.54 -11.40
CA GLN A 483 -4.92 -4.65 -12.60
C GLN A 483 -6.37 -4.29 -12.33
N LEU A 484 -6.96 -4.80 -11.25
CA LEU A 484 -8.36 -4.49 -10.90
C LEU A 484 -8.56 -3.00 -10.65
N SER A 485 -7.66 -2.38 -9.88
CA SER A 485 -7.69 -0.94 -9.61
C SER A 485 -7.64 -0.13 -10.92
N PHE A 486 -6.66 -0.41 -11.79
CA PHE A 486 -6.54 0.32 -13.06
C PHE A 486 -7.69 0.04 -14.03
N ARG A 487 -8.18 -1.21 -14.13
CA ARG A 487 -9.33 -1.55 -14.97
C ARG A 487 -10.59 -0.83 -14.53
N PHE A 488 -10.81 -0.73 -13.22
CA PHE A 488 -11.96 0.00 -12.70
C PHE A 488 -11.83 1.51 -12.96
N ALA A 489 -10.67 2.10 -12.66
CA ALA A 489 -10.41 3.51 -12.92
C ALA A 489 -10.48 3.88 -14.41
N SER A 490 -10.00 3.00 -15.30
CA SER A 490 -10.03 3.22 -16.76
C SER A 490 -11.44 3.33 -17.36
N ARG A 491 -12.46 2.84 -16.64
CA ARG A 491 -13.87 2.89 -17.06
C ARG A 491 -14.60 4.14 -16.55
N THR A 492 -13.96 4.95 -15.72
CA THR A 492 -14.53 6.22 -15.28
C THR A 492 -14.54 7.22 -16.45
N LYS A 493 -15.46 8.19 -16.44
CA LYS A 493 -15.64 9.17 -17.54
C LYS A 493 -14.32 9.84 -17.95
N ASN A 494 -13.42 10.06 -17.01
CA ASN A 494 -12.13 10.71 -17.22
C ASN A 494 -11.16 9.92 -18.13
N PHE A 495 -11.38 8.62 -18.32
CA PHE A 495 -10.48 7.73 -19.06
C PHE A 495 -11.15 6.91 -20.16
N ALA A 496 -12.49 6.93 -20.25
CA ALA A 496 -13.25 6.13 -21.20
C ALA A 496 -12.82 6.34 -22.66
N ASP A 497 -12.48 7.58 -23.03
CA ASP A 497 -12.10 7.94 -24.40
C ASP A 497 -10.66 7.55 -24.76
N ARG A 498 -9.83 7.17 -23.78
CA ARG A 498 -8.40 6.86 -24.00
C ARG A 498 -8.12 5.43 -24.45
N SER A 499 -9.14 4.56 -24.53
CA SER A 499 -8.98 3.14 -24.91
C SER A 499 -7.84 2.43 -24.15
N LEU A 500 -7.64 2.76 -22.87
CA LEU A 500 -6.55 2.22 -22.05
C LEU A 500 -6.73 0.71 -21.85
N LYS A 501 -5.74 -0.08 -22.29
CA LYS A 501 -5.70 -1.52 -22.08
C LYS A 501 -4.78 -1.86 -20.91
N ILE A 502 -5.26 -2.72 -20.03
CA ILE A 502 -4.53 -3.17 -18.84
C ILE A 502 -4.25 -4.66 -19.00
N TYR A 503 -2.96 -5.04 -18.94
CA TYR A 503 -2.51 -6.42 -19.06
C TYR A 503 -1.72 -6.88 -17.83
N ASP A 504 -1.82 -8.17 -17.51
CA ASP A 504 -0.74 -8.83 -16.78
C ASP A 504 0.49 -9.00 -17.66
N ILE A 505 1.66 -9.07 -17.03
CA ILE A 505 2.89 -9.47 -17.70
C ILE A 505 2.78 -10.86 -18.34
N THR A 506 2.07 -11.80 -17.71
CA THR A 506 1.84 -13.14 -18.26
C THR A 506 0.98 -13.12 -19.52
N GLU A 507 0.04 -12.19 -19.66
CA GLU A 507 -0.79 -12.09 -20.86
C GLU A 507 0.04 -11.67 -22.07
N LEU A 508 0.92 -10.67 -21.91
CA LEU A 508 1.83 -10.25 -22.99
C LEU A 508 2.86 -11.34 -23.32
N PHE A 509 3.38 -12.01 -22.30
CA PHE A 509 4.32 -13.11 -22.51
C PHE A 509 3.67 -14.28 -23.26
N GLU A 510 2.44 -14.66 -22.92
CA GLU A 510 1.72 -15.72 -23.61
C GLU A 510 1.41 -15.37 -25.07
N LEU A 511 1.05 -14.12 -25.36
CA LEU A 511 0.84 -13.63 -26.73
C LEU A 511 2.11 -13.72 -27.58
N ALA A 512 3.28 -13.56 -26.95
CA ALA A 512 4.56 -13.68 -27.62
C ALA A 512 5.01 -15.15 -27.79
N MET A 513 4.40 -16.13 -27.12
CA MET A 513 4.78 -17.53 -27.34
C MET A 513 4.25 -18.04 -28.69
N PRO A 514 5.02 -18.84 -29.44
CA PRO A 514 4.52 -19.52 -30.64
C PRO A 514 3.21 -20.27 -30.37
N PHE A 515 2.28 -20.17 -31.32
CA PHE A 515 1.13 -21.07 -31.35
C PHE A 515 1.62 -22.46 -31.72
N GLU A 516 1.10 -23.47 -31.03
CA GLU A 516 1.29 -24.89 -31.40
C GLU A 516 0.43 -25.26 -32.60
#